data_AF-A0A6H9HE46-F1
#
_entry.id   AF-A0A6H9HE46-F1
#
_cell.length_a   1.000
_cell.length_b   1.000
_cell.length_c   1.000
_cell.angle_alpha   90.00
_cell.angle_beta   90.00
_cell.angle_gamma   90.00
#
_symmetry.space_group_name_H-M   'P 1'
#
loop_
_entity.id
_entity.type
_entity.pdbx_description
1 polymer ?
#
loop_
_entity_poly.entity_id
_entity_poly.type
_entity_poly.pdbx_seq_one_letter_code
_entity_poly.pdbx_strand_id
1 'polypeptide(L)'
;MLSAMFIRATIVVSMLVAVAAILGGLVLLLQRPWWPSVVFQTGQRPRAYAPWLIGTFAAVAVLGYTFLGGAGLAMATLLWFILAPAVIVPRATKAAWNADTEEQRESALAVRNRVRLAARESELDGTECWNQYVLDRARAERQAEYQPPGAG
;
A
#
# COMPACT_ATOMS: atom_id res chain seq x y z
N MET A 1 32.87 -5.82 -32.99
CA MET A 1 31.47 -5.66 -33.49
C MET A 1 30.44 -6.40 -32.62
N LEU A 2 30.66 -7.66 -32.23
CA LEU A 2 29.75 -8.44 -31.36
C LEU A 2 29.40 -7.76 -30.03
N SER A 3 30.37 -7.15 -29.34
CA SER A 3 30.13 -6.46 -28.05
C SER A 3 29.20 -5.24 -28.19
N ALA A 4 29.33 -4.45 -29.27
CA ALA A 4 28.48 -3.28 -29.49
C ALA A 4 27.03 -3.65 -29.87
N MET A 5 26.83 -4.73 -30.63
CA MET A 5 25.50 -5.26 -30.90
C MET A 5 24.84 -5.83 -29.64
N PHE A 6 25.61 -6.56 -28.81
CA PHE A 6 25.11 -7.11 -27.55
C PHE A 6 24.70 -6.00 -26.58
N ILE A 7 25.53 -4.97 -26.41
CA ILE A 7 25.21 -3.80 -25.57
C ILE A 7 23.93 -3.11 -26.05
N ARG A 8 23.79 -2.87 -27.35
CA ARG A 8 22.58 -2.24 -27.91
C ARG A 8 21.34 -3.11 -27.71
N ALA A 9 21.44 -4.42 -27.93
CA ALA A 9 20.35 -5.35 -27.69
C ALA A 9 19.90 -5.33 -26.22
N THR A 10 20.84 -5.35 -25.28
CA THR A 10 20.52 -5.28 -23.85
C THR A 10 19.83 -3.97 -23.48
N ILE A 11 20.27 -2.83 -24.03
CA ILE A 11 19.61 -1.52 -23.80
C ILE A 11 18.17 -1.55 -24.31
N VAL A 12 17.95 -2.03 -25.54
CA VAL A 12 16.61 -2.09 -26.16
C VAL A 12 15.70 -3.03 -25.37
N VAL A 13 16.18 -4.22 -25.01
CA VAL A 13 15.40 -5.18 -24.20
C VAL A 13 15.06 -4.58 -22.84
N SER A 14 16.02 -3.91 -22.17
CA SER A 14 15.80 -3.26 -20.88
C SER A 14 14.76 -2.13 -20.97
N MET A 15 14.81 -1.32 -22.04
CA MET A 15 13.80 -0.30 -22.30
C MET A 15 12.42 -0.91 -22.53
N LEU A 16 12.31 -1.97 -23.33
CA LEU A 16 11.04 -2.65 -23.58
C LEU A 16 10.44 -3.23 -22.30
N VAL A 17 11.26 -3.84 -21.46
CA VAL A 17 10.84 -4.35 -20.14
C VAL A 17 10.36 -3.21 -19.25
N ALA A 18 11.09 -2.09 -19.20
CA ALA A 18 10.69 -0.93 -18.41
C ALA A 18 9.34 -0.35 -18.88
N VAL A 19 9.15 -0.21 -20.20
CA VAL A 19 7.88 0.27 -20.78
C VAL A 19 6.73 -0.69 -20.46
N ALA A 20 6.95 -2.00 -20.62
CA ALA A 20 5.94 -3.00 -20.30
C ALA A 20 5.57 -2.99 -18.81
N ALA A 21 6.55 -2.83 -17.92
CA ALA A 21 6.32 -2.71 -16.49
C ALA A 21 5.52 -1.46 -16.12
N ILE A 22 5.82 -0.31 -16.75
CA ILE A 22 5.08 0.93 -16.54
C ILE A 22 3.64 0.80 -17.03
N LEU A 23 3.44 0.31 -18.25
CA LEU A 23 2.11 0.13 -18.83
C LEU A 23 1.28 -0.90 -18.05
N GLY A 24 1.88 -2.04 -17.69
CA GLY A 24 1.23 -3.05 -16.87
C GLY A 24 0.88 -2.52 -15.47
N GLY A 25 1.79 -1.77 -14.86
CA GLY A 25 1.55 -1.08 -13.59
C GLY A 25 0.39 -0.08 -13.69
N LEU A 26 0.30 0.68 -14.78
CA LEU A 26 -0.78 1.63 -15.03
C LEU A 26 -2.14 0.92 -15.17
N VAL A 27 -2.19 -0.20 -15.90
CA VAL A 27 -3.42 -1.00 -16.04
C VAL A 27 -3.89 -1.51 -14.68
N LEU A 28 -2.98 -2.06 -13.87
CA LEU A 28 -3.30 -2.51 -12.50
C LEU A 28 -3.82 -1.37 -11.63
N LEU A 29 -3.19 -0.19 -11.74
CA LEU A 29 -3.57 1.00 -10.98
C LEU A 29 -4.98 1.49 -11.33
N LEU A 30 -5.37 1.39 -12.60
CA LEU A 30 -6.72 1.74 -13.06
C LEU A 30 -7.78 0.70 -12.68
N GLN A 31 -7.44 -0.60 -12.73
CA GLN A 31 -8.37 -1.67 -12.37
C GLN A 31 -8.60 -1.79 -10.87
N ARG A 32 -7.56 -1.52 -10.07
CA ARG A 32 -7.58 -1.66 -8.61
C ARG A 32 -6.92 -0.44 -7.96
N PRO A 33 -7.64 0.70 -7.93
CA PRO A 33 -7.11 1.92 -7.35
C PRO A 33 -6.85 1.72 -5.85
N TRP A 34 -5.60 1.84 -5.45
CA TRP A 34 -5.20 1.68 -4.05
C TRP A 34 -5.43 2.95 -3.22
N TRP A 35 -5.47 4.12 -3.86
CA TRP A 35 -5.53 5.41 -3.16
C TRP A 35 -6.77 5.58 -2.27
N PRO A 36 -7.99 5.09 -2.59
CA PRO A 36 -9.12 5.28 -1.68
C PRO A 36 -8.90 4.58 -0.33
N SER A 37 -8.31 3.39 -0.35
CA SER A 37 -8.03 2.63 0.88
C SER A 37 -6.94 3.30 1.70
N VAL A 38 -5.88 3.80 1.06
CA VAL A 38 -4.78 4.49 1.76
C VAL A 38 -5.20 5.86 2.26
N VAL A 39 -6.04 6.60 1.54
CA VAL A 39 -6.63 7.87 2.02
C VAL A 39 -7.46 7.61 3.27
N PHE A 40 -8.33 6.59 3.25
CA PHE A 40 -9.10 6.20 4.43
C PHE A 40 -8.18 5.81 5.61
N GLN A 41 -7.19 4.96 5.38
CA GLN A 41 -6.24 4.51 6.41
C GLN A 41 -5.41 5.67 6.97
N THR A 42 -5.04 6.64 6.12
CA THR A 42 -4.36 7.86 6.55
C THR A 42 -5.27 8.73 7.42
N GLY A 43 -6.56 8.81 7.10
CA GLY A 43 -7.54 9.51 7.93
C GLY A 43 -7.68 8.87 9.32
N GLN A 44 -7.67 7.54 9.40
CA GLN A 44 -7.75 6.81 10.68
C GLN A 44 -6.45 6.88 11.48
N ARG A 45 -5.29 6.78 10.81
CA ARG A 45 -3.97 6.69 11.45
C ARG A 45 -2.95 7.61 10.77
N PRO A 46 -3.12 8.95 10.89
CA PRO A 46 -2.28 9.90 10.16
C PRO A 46 -0.81 9.80 10.56
N ARG A 47 -0.51 9.59 11.85
CA ARG A 47 0.87 9.45 12.35
C ARG A 47 1.58 8.22 11.80
N ALA A 48 0.86 7.17 11.44
CA ALA A 48 1.44 5.96 10.88
C ALA A 48 1.62 6.05 9.36
N TYR A 49 0.67 6.66 8.63
CA TYR A 49 0.68 6.67 7.15
C TYR A 49 1.31 7.92 6.54
N ALA A 50 1.07 9.11 7.11
CA ALA A 50 1.49 10.37 6.52
C ALA A 50 3.02 10.48 6.33
N PRO A 51 3.88 10.08 7.30
CA PRO A 51 5.33 10.12 7.11
C PRO A 51 5.81 9.25 5.95
N TRP A 52 5.22 8.05 5.78
CA TRP A 52 5.57 7.16 4.67
C TRP A 52 5.07 7.69 3.33
N LEU A 53 3.83 8.21 3.26
CA LEU A 53 3.29 8.83 2.04
C LEU A 53 4.12 10.02 1.59
N ILE A 54 4.32 11.00 2.48
CA ILE A 54 5.03 12.24 2.18
C ILE A 54 6.51 11.93 1.92
N GLY A 55 7.14 11.13 2.79
CA GLY A 55 8.57 10.82 2.69
C GLY A 55 8.92 10.06 1.42
N THR A 56 8.13 9.04 1.06
CA THR A 56 8.39 8.28 -0.18
C THR A 56 8.09 9.09 -1.43
N PHE A 57 7.04 9.91 -1.42
CA PHE A 57 6.74 10.80 -2.54
C PHE A 57 7.84 11.84 -2.73
N ALA A 58 8.24 12.53 -1.65
CA ALA A 58 9.30 13.52 -1.68
C ALA A 58 10.63 12.91 -2.17
N ALA A 59 11.00 11.72 -1.67
CA ALA A 59 12.21 11.03 -2.11
C ALA A 59 12.19 10.75 -3.62
N VAL A 60 11.10 10.20 -4.14
CA VAL A 60 10.98 9.87 -5.57
C VAL A 60 10.90 11.13 -6.44
N ALA A 61 10.16 12.15 -6.00
CA ALA A 61 10.06 13.43 -6.71
C ALA A 61 11.42 14.16 -6.80
N VAL A 62 12.17 14.20 -5.69
CA VAL A 62 13.52 14.79 -5.66
C VAL A 62 14.45 14.01 -6.58
N LEU A 63 14.52 12.68 -6.47
CA LEU A 63 15.36 11.86 -7.34
C LEU A 63 14.98 12.06 -8.82
N GLY A 64 13.69 12.01 -9.15
CA GLY A 64 13.20 12.23 -10.50
C GLY A 64 13.62 13.58 -11.07
N TYR A 65 13.44 14.64 -10.28
CA TYR A 65 13.80 15.99 -10.69
C TYR A 65 15.32 16.17 -10.84
N THR A 66 16.11 15.66 -9.89
CA THR A 66 17.57 15.78 -9.90
C THR A 66 18.20 15.05 -11.09
N PHE A 67 17.70 13.86 -11.48
CA PHE A 67 18.29 13.07 -12.55
C PHE A 67 17.76 13.40 -13.96
N LEU A 68 16.50 13.83 -14.07
CA LEU A 68 15.80 13.92 -15.37
C LEU A 68 15.06 15.26 -15.56
N GLY A 69 15.25 16.24 -14.66
CA GLY A 69 14.63 17.56 -14.74
C GLY A 69 13.10 17.53 -14.67
N GLY A 70 12.43 18.47 -15.34
CA GLY A 70 10.97 18.60 -15.30
C GLY A 70 10.21 17.37 -15.81
N ALA A 71 10.69 16.72 -16.88
CA ALA A 71 10.11 15.46 -17.38
C ALA A 71 10.32 14.30 -16.39
N GLY A 72 11.42 14.35 -15.63
CA GLY A 72 11.72 13.43 -14.54
C GLY A 72 10.68 13.39 -13.43
N LEU A 73 10.11 14.54 -13.08
CA LEU A 73 9.10 14.64 -12.02
C LEU A 73 7.82 13.87 -12.38
N ALA A 74 7.36 13.97 -13.62
CA ALA A 74 6.17 13.25 -14.09
C ALA A 74 6.38 11.73 -14.08
N MET A 75 7.52 11.27 -14.60
CA MET A 75 7.88 9.85 -14.59
C MET A 75 8.04 9.30 -13.17
N ALA A 76 8.70 10.05 -12.30
CA ALA A 76 8.89 9.70 -10.90
C ALA A 76 7.57 9.64 -10.13
N THR A 77 6.68 10.60 -10.36
CA THR A 77 5.33 10.60 -9.78
C THR A 77 4.54 9.36 -10.22
N LEU A 78 4.60 9.01 -11.50
CA LEU A 78 3.92 7.84 -12.03
C LEU A 78 4.47 6.53 -11.44
N LEU A 79 5.80 6.41 -11.35
CA LEU A 79 6.46 5.28 -10.67
C LEU A 79 6.07 5.20 -9.19
N TRP A 80 6.00 6.34 -8.51
CA TRP A 80 5.55 6.38 -7.13
C TRP A 80 4.12 5.86 -7.01
N PHE A 81 3.19 6.27 -7.87
CA PHE A 81 1.82 5.74 -7.86
C PHE A 81 1.76 4.22 -8.03
N ILE A 82 2.62 3.65 -8.87
CA ILE A 82 2.69 2.19 -9.09
C ILE A 82 3.28 1.46 -7.87
N LEU A 83 4.35 2.01 -7.27
CA LEU A 83 5.15 1.32 -6.25
C LEU A 83 4.73 1.65 -4.80
N ALA A 84 4.10 2.80 -4.58
CA ALA A 84 3.61 3.29 -3.30
C ALA A 84 2.86 2.23 -2.48
N PRO A 85 1.85 1.51 -3.01
CA PRO A 85 1.10 0.55 -2.19
C PRO A 85 1.99 -0.58 -1.65
N ALA A 86 2.95 -1.06 -2.43
CA ALA A 86 3.88 -2.12 -2.00
C ALA A 86 4.85 -1.65 -0.92
N VAL A 87 5.18 -0.35 -0.89
CA VAL A 87 6.13 0.22 0.06
C VAL A 87 5.43 0.72 1.32
N ILE A 88 4.35 1.48 1.15
CA ILE A 88 3.65 2.22 2.20
C ILE A 88 2.77 1.30 3.02
N VAL A 89 1.93 0.47 2.38
CA VAL A 89 0.92 -0.32 3.10
C VAL A 89 1.56 -1.25 4.14
N PRO A 90 2.58 -2.07 3.83
CA PRO A 90 3.18 -2.95 4.83
C PRO A 90 3.84 -2.17 5.98
N ARG A 91 4.54 -1.08 5.66
CA ARG A 91 5.28 -0.29 6.67
C ARG A 91 4.35 0.50 7.58
N ALA A 92 3.37 1.18 7.01
CA ALA A 92 2.39 1.95 7.75
C ALA A 92 1.45 1.05 8.57
N THR A 93 1.08 -0.10 8.01
CA THR A 93 0.30 -1.12 8.75
C THR A 93 1.08 -1.67 9.92
N LYS A 94 2.36 -2.02 9.74
CA LYS A 94 3.23 -2.48 10.82
C LYS A 94 3.44 -1.41 11.89
N ALA A 95 3.59 -0.15 11.49
CA ALA A 95 3.68 0.96 12.44
C ALA A 95 2.39 1.14 13.24
N ALA A 96 1.23 1.03 12.60
CA ALA A 96 -0.07 1.08 13.28
C ALA A 96 -0.25 -0.10 14.24
N TRP A 97 0.08 -1.32 13.81
CA TRP A 97 0.09 -2.53 14.64
C TRP A 97 0.92 -2.32 15.91
N ASN A 98 2.17 -1.91 15.76
CA ASN A 98 3.08 -1.72 16.89
C ASN A 98 2.62 -0.63 17.88
N ALA A 99 1.83 0.35 17.42
CA ALA A 99 1.31 1.41 18.25
C ALA A 99 0.06 1.02 19.06
N ASP A 100 -0.65 -0.02 18.64
CA ASP A 100 -1.90 -0.47 19.28
C ASP A 100 -1.63 -1.46 20.41
N THR A 101 -2.56 -1.53 21.38
CA THR A 101 -2.52 -2.49 22.49
C THR A 101 -2.90 -3.89 22.05
N GLU A 102 -2.62 -4.90 22.88
CA GLU A 102 -3.00 -6.29 22.62
C GLU A 102 -4.52 -6.45 22.45
N GLU A 103 -5.31 -5.87 23.35
CA GLU A 103 -6.78 -5.87 23.27
C GLU A 103 -7.30 -5.29 21.94
N GLN A 104 -6.70 -4.19 21.48
CA GLN A 104 -7.06 -3.58 20.20
C GLN A 104 -6.74 -4.52 19.02
N ARG A 105 -5.60 -5.20 19.07
CA ARG A 105 -5.19 -6.17 18.04
C ARG A 105 -6.09 -7.40 18.03
N GLU A 106 -6.44 -7.93 19.19
CA GLU A 106 -7.38 -9.05 19.33
C GLU A 106 -8.76 -8.70 18.78
N SER A 107 -9.27 -7.51 19.06
CA SER A 107 -10.56 -7.05 18.52
C SER A 107 -10.56 -7.00 16.99
N ALA A 108 -9.46 -6.53 16.38
CA ALA A 108 -9.29 -6.52 14.94
C ALA A 108 -9.12 -7.94 14.36
N LEU A 109 -8.41 -8.82 15.07
CA LEU A 109 -8.23 -10.21 14.69
C LEU A 109 -9.57 -10.96 14.66
N ALA A 110 -10.42 -10.76 15.66
CA ALA A 110 -11.75 -11.36 15.71
C ALA A 110 -12.60 -10.95 14.50
N VAL A 111 -12.57 -9.67 14.12
CA VAL A 111 -13.23 -9.19 12.90
C VAL A 111 -12.66 -9.86 11.65
N ARG A 112 -11.34 -9.97 11.55
CA ARG A 112 -10.66 -10.58 10.41
C ARG A 112 -10.99 -12.05 10.26
N ASN A 113 -10.94 -12.82 11.35
CA ASN A 113 -11.22 -14.25 11.35
C ASN A 113 -12.69 -14.53 11.01
N ARG A 114 -13.65 -13.70 11.44
CA ARG A 114 -15.05 -13.80 10.96
C ARG A 114 -15.16 -13.71 9.44
N VAL A 115 -14.44 -12.77 8.81
CA VAL A 115 -14.43 -12.60 7.35
C VAL A 115 -13.78 -13.81 6.66
N ARG A 116 -12.66 -14.30 7.19
CA ARG A 116 -11.93 -15.45 6.63
C ARG A 116 -12.74 -16.74 6.73
N LEU A 117 -13.34 -17.01 7.87
CA LEU A 117 -14.23 -18.15 8.06
C LEU A 117 -15.43 -18.12 7.12
N ALA A 118 -16.05 -16.95 6.92
CA ALA A 118 -17.13 -16.78 5.95
C ALA A 118 -16.68 -17.07 4.50
N ALA A 119 -15.42 -16.77 4.18
CA ALA A 119 -14.78 -17.10 2.91
C ALA A 119 -14.24 -18.55 2.85
N ARG A 120 -14.44 -19.37 3.89
CA ARG A 120 -13.87 -20.72 4.05
C ARG A 120 -12.33 -20.76 4.05
N GLU A 121 -11.70 -19.69 4.49
CA GLU A 121 -10.26 -19.60 4.70
C GLU A 121 -9.89 -19.99 6.14
N SER A 122 -8.65 -20.43 6.35
CA SER A 122 -8.13 -20.70 7.70
C SER A 122 -8.04 -19.43 8.52
N GLU A 123 -8.23 -19.55 9.84
CA GLU A 123 -8.02 -18.44 10.77
C GLU A 123 -6.57 -17.92 10.72
N LEU A 124 -6.42 -16.64 11.02
CA LEU A 124 -5.13 -16.05 11.35
C LEU A 124 -4.88 -16.21 12.85
N ASP A 125 -3.64 -16.47 13.22
CA ASP A 125 -3.17 -16.55 14.61
C ASP A 125 -3.04 -15.17 15.27
N GLY A 126 -2.81 -14.12 14.47
CA GLY A 126 -2.64 -12.74 14.95
C GLY A 126 -1.25 -12.45 15.52
N THR A 127 -0.25 -13.30 15.29
CA THR A 127 1.13 -13.05 15.78
C THR A 127 1.83 -11.98 14.96
N GLU A 128 1.47 -11.85 13.68
CA GLU A 128 2.01 -10.86 12.77
C GLU A 128 0.94 -9.92 12.22
N CYS A 129 1.36 -8.71 11.85
CA CYS A 129 0.47 -7.76 11.21
C CYS A 129 0.08 -8.23 9.80
N TRP A 130 -1.21 -8.10 9.44
CA TRP A 130 -1.70 -8.36 8.09
C TRP A 130 -2.07 -7.06 7.37
N ASN A 131 -2.00 -7.03 6.04
CA ASN A 131 -2.19 -5.81 5.23
C ASN A 131 -3.52 -5.07 5.47
N GLN A 132 -4.56 -5.76 5.95
CA GLN A 132 -5.90 -5.19 6.16
C GLN A 132 -6.16 -4.79 7.62
N TYR A 133 -5.16 -4.90 8.50
CA TYR A 133 -5.26 -4.65 9.94
C TYR A 133 -5.94 -3.33 10.28
N VAL A 134 -5.55 -2.22 9.65
CA VAL A 134 -6.11 -0.89 9.96
C VAL A 134 -7.59 -0.80 9.57
N LEU A 135 -8.01 -1.48 8.51
CA LEU A 135 -9.42 -1.54 8.12
C LEU A 135 -10.23 -2.39 9.10
N ASP A 136 -9.68 -3.52 9.52
CA ASP A 136 -10.33 -4.41 10.49
C ASP A 136 -10.42 -3.76 11.87
N ARG A 137 -9.39 -2.99 12.28
CA ARG A 137 -9.40 -2.20 13.52
C ARG A 137 -10.47 -1.10 13.48
N ALA A 138 -10.56 -0.33 12.40
CA ALA A 138 -11.60 0.68 12.24
C ALA A 138 -13.01 0.07 12.17
N ARG A 139 -13.14 -1.20 11.70
CA ARG A 139 -14.41 -1.94 11.74
C ARG A 139 -14.74 -2.40 13.16
N ALA A 140 -13.75 -2.88 13.92
CA ALA A 140 -13.93 -3.25 15.33
C ALA A 140 -14.37 -2.05 16.17
N GLU A 141 -13.77 -0.87 15.97
CA GLU A 141 -14.17 0.38 16.64
C GLU A 141 -15.63 0.72 16.37
N ARG A 142 -16.04 0.73 15.09
CA ARG A 142 -17.45 0.98 14.73
C ARG A 142 -18.43 -0.06 15.28
N GLN A 143 -18.01 -1.32 15.42
CA GLN A 143 -18.85 -2.36 16.02
C GLN A 143 -19.06 -2.12 17.52
N ALA A 144 -18.06 -1.61 18.23
CA ALA A 144 -18.18 -1.27 19.64
C ALA A 144 -19.09 -0.05 19.87
N GLU A 145 -19.10 0.90 18.94
CA GLU A 145 -19.96 2.09 18.99
C GLU A 145 -21.41 1.82 18.55
N TYR A 146 -21.66 0.74 17.82
CA TYR A 146 -22.97 0.44 17.29
C TYR A 146 -23.92 -0.06 18.39
N GLN A 147 -24.94 0.75 18.68
CA GLN A 147 -26.12 0.31 19.42
C GLN A 147 -27.22 -0.09 18.43
N PRO A 148 -27.71 -1.34 18.47
CA PRO A 148 -28.83 -1.73 17.61
C PRO A 148 -30.09 -0.97 18.02
N PRO A 149 -30.96 -0.59 17.07
CA PRO A 149 -32.23 0.04 17.38
C PRO A 149 -33.07 -0.88 18.27
N GLY A 150 -33.46 -0.38 19.45
CA GLY A 150 -34.22 -1.12 20.47
C GLY A 150 -33.44 -1.51 21.74
N ALA A 151 -32.18 -1.08 21.89
CA ALA A 151 -31.36 -1.32 23.08
C ALA A 151 -31.43 -0.21 24.15
N GLY A 152 -32.45 0.66 24.11
CA GLY A 152 -32.67 1.76 25.05
C GLY A 152 -34.10 1.82 25.57
#